data_AF-A0A843HPC2-F1
#
_entry.id   AF-A0A843HPC2-F1
#
_cell.length_a   1.000
_cell.length_b   1.000
_cell.length_c   1.000
_cell.angle_alpha   90.00
_cell.angle_beta   90.00
_cell.angle_gamma   90.00
#
_symmetry.space_group_name_H-M   'P 1'
#
loop_
_entity.id
_entity.type
_entity.pdbx_description
1 polymer ?
#
loop_
_entity_poly.entity_id
_entity_poly.type
_entity_poly.pdbx_seq_one_letter_code
_entity_poly.pdbx_strand_id
1 'polypeptide(L)'
;MKMICKALGAILLIGGMIGAIIITKQLGFLSAISVYIMALVLPVILLAIAEIIENQEYIIALNKQVSPTLLGSLEKEAEEKDILSNGGWKCPKCGNVNRSYTNTCKCGAKKEEDVSISFGGWKCPKCGEMNRSHFITCKCGQKKI
;
A
#
# COMPACT_ATOMS: atom_id res chain seq x y z
N MET A 1 3.26 -3.59 -28.67
CA MET A 1 3.87 -4.94 -28.83
C MET A 1 2.85 -6.06 -28.91
N LYS A 2 1.80 -6.10 -28.07
CA LYS A 2 0.76 -7.15 -28.05
C LYS A 2 0.09 -7.45 -29.41
N MET A 3 -0.37 -6.39 -30.10
CA MET A 3 -0.97 -6.50 -31.44
C MET A 3 0.01 -7.07 -32.47
N ILE A 4 1.31 -6.78 -32.30
CA ILE A 4 2.36 -7.27 -33.18
C ILE A 4 2.60 -8.76 -32.93
N CYS A 5 2.64 -9.23 -31.67
CA CYS A 5 2.81 -10.65 -31.35
C CYS A 5 1.61 -11.51 -31.83
N LYS A 6 0.37 -11.03 -31.68
CA LYS A 6 -0.83 -11.71 -32.18
C LYS A 6 -0.85 -11.78 -33.71
N ALA A 7 -0.51 -10.68 -34.38
CA ALA A 7 -0.43 -10.64 -35.84
C ALA A 7 0.68 -11.56 -36.39
N LEU A 8 1.87 -11.50 -35.80
CA LEU A 8 3.00 -12.37 -36.19
C LEU A 8 2.69 -13.85 -35.91
N GLY A 9 2.09 -14.18 -34.77
CA GLY A 9 1.67 -15.55 -34.46
C GLY A 9 0.65 -16.10 -35.47
N ALA A 10 -0.35 -15.31 -35.85
CA ALA A 10 -1.34 -15.71 -36.85
C ALA A 10 -0.71 -15.87 -38.26
N ILE A 11 0.17 -14.96 -38.67
CA ILE A 11 0.87 -15.03 -39.96
C ILE A 11 1.78 -16.27 -40.02
N LEU A 12 2.51 -16.56 -38.96
CA LEU A 12 3.40 -17.73 -38.88
C LEU A 12 2.62 -19.05 -38.87
N LEU A 13 1.44 -19.11 -38.23
CA LEU A 13 0.56 -20.29 -38.31
C LEU A 13 0.09 -20.53 -39.74
N ILE A 14 -0.46 -19.51 -40.39
CA ILE A 14 -1.03 -19.63 -41.74
C ILE A 14 0.09 -19.96 -42.74
N GLY A 15 1.20 -19.23 -42.69
CA GLY A 15 2.36 -19.46 -43.56
C GLY A 15 3.02 -20.83 -43.32
N GLY A 16 3.13 -21.26 -42.07
CA GLY A 16 3.65 -22.57 -41.69
C GLY A 16 2.79 -23.74 -42.17
N MET A 17 1.46 -23.62 -42.06
CA MET A 17 0.54 -24.63 -42.59
C MET A 17 0.60 -24.74 -44.11
N ILE A 18 0.64 -23.60 -44.83
CA ILE A 18 0.80 -23.58 -46.28
C ILE A 18 2.14 -24.18 -46.70
N GLY A 19 3.23 -23.82 -46.01
CA GLY A 19 4.58 -24.34 -46.26
C GLY A 19 4.68 -25.86 -46.04
N ALA A 20 4.05 -26.39 -44.99
CA ALA A 20 4.02 -27.83 -44.72
C ALA A 20 3.32 -28.61 -45.86
N ILE A 21 2.19 -28.08 -46.38
CA ILE A 21 1.47 -28.69 -47.51
C ILE A 21 2.36 -28.74 -48.76
N ILE A 22 3.17 -27.71 -49.02
CA ILE A 22 4.10 -27.69 -50.16
C ILE A 22 5.24 -28.70 -49.96
N ILE A 23 5.81 -28.78 -48.75
CA ILE A 23 6.94 -29.67 -48.43
C ILE A 23 6.54 -31.15 -48.47
N THR A 24 5.32 -31.51 -48.06
CA THR A 24 4.80 -32.89 -48.19
C THR A 24 4.83 -33.40 -49.62
N LYS A 25 4.73 -32.51 -50.62
CA LYS A 25 4.77 -32.87 -52.04
C LYS A 25 6.19 -33.05 -52.60
N GLN A 26 7.23 -32.58 -51.89
CA GLN A 26 8.62 -32.52 -52.39
C GLN A 26 9.57 -33.49 -51.66
N LEU A 27 9.46 -33.62 -50.32
CA LEU A 27 10.54 -34.20 -49.50
C LEU A 27 10.15 -35.45 -48.69
N GLY A 28 8.88 -35.86 -48.74
CA GLY A 28 8.36 -37.03 -48.03
C GLY A 28 7.76 -36.73 -46.65
N PHE A 29 7.04 -37.72 -46.11
CA PHE A 29 6.15 -37.57 -44.95
C PHE A 29 6.88 -37.28 -43.64
N LEU A 30 8.04 -37.89 -43.40
CA LEU A 30 8.80 -37.76 -42.14
C LEU A 30 9.37 -36.35 -41.94
N SER A 31 9.91 -35.72 -42.99
CA SER A 31 10.39 -34.33 -42.94
C SER A 31 9.24 -33.32 -42.86
N ALA A 32 8.06 -33.67 -43.37
CA ALA A 32 6.90 -32.81 -43.25
C ALA A 32 6.35 -32.78 -41.82
N ILE A 33 6.40 -33.90 -41.09
CA ILE A 33 5.97 -33.96 -39.68
C ILE A 33 6.82 -33.03 -38.80
N SER A 34 8.16 -33.05 -38.95
CA SER A 34 9.03 -32.21 -38.12
C SER A 34 8.81 -30.72 -38.38
N VAL A 35 8.64 -30.32 -39.64
CA VAL A 35 8.31 -28.94 -40.01
C VAL A 35 6.92 -28.54 -39.50
N TYR A 36 5.95 -29.45 -39.55
CA TYR A 36 4.61 -29.20 -39.05
C TYR A 36 4.59 -29.01 -37.53
N ILE A 37 5.32 -29.83 -36.79
CA ILE A 37 5.48 -29.68 -35.33
C ILE A 37 6.12 -28.32 -35.01
N MET A 38 7.20 -27.93 -35.69
CA MET A 38 7.83 -26.64 -35.46
C MET A 38 6.94 -25.45 -35.87
N ALA A 39 6.15 -25.61 -36.93
CA ALA A 39 5.18 -24.62 -37.42
C ALA A 39 3.95 -24.47 -36.51
N LEU A 40 3.64 -25.46 -35.66
CA LEU A 40 2.56 -25.36 -34.67
C LEU A 40 3.08 -24.93 -33.30
N VAL A 41 4.22 -25.45 -32.87
CA VAL A 41 4.76 -25.19 -31.52
C VAL A 41 5.18 -23.73 -31.37
N LEU A 42 5.93 -23.18 -32.33
CA LEU A 42 6.44 -21.81 -32.22
C LEU A 42 5.31 -20.76 -32.16
N PRO A 43 4.27 -20.83 -33.02
CA PRO A 43 3.21 -19.84 -32.94
C PRO A 43 2.29 -20.02 -31.74
N VAL A 44 2.05 -21.26 -31.27
CA VAL A 44 1.29 -21.50 -30.04
C VAL A 44 2.02 -20.88 -28.84
N ILE A 45 3.35 -21.02 -28.77
CA ILE A 45 4.18 -20.37 -27.75
C ILE A 45 4.05 -18.84 -27.85
N LEU A 46 4.12 -18.27 -29.06
CA LEU A 46 4.00 -16.81 -29.25
C LEU A 46 2.62 -16.27 -28.85
N LEU A 47 1.55 -17.02 -29.12
CA LEU A 47 0.19 -16.66 -28.71
C LEU A 47 0.03 -16.75 -27.18
N ALA A 48 0.54 -17.82 -26.56
CA ALA A 48 0.55 -17.96 -25.10
C ALA A 48 1.33 -16.83 -24.41
N ILE A 49 2.51 -16.47 -24.94
CA ILE A 49 3.29 -15.34 -24.43
C ILE A 49 2.52 -14.02 -24.58
N ALA A 50 1.82 -13.80 -25.70
CA ALA A 50 1.03 -12.60 -25.92
C ALA A 50 -0.10 -12.45 -24.88
N GLU A 51 -0.76 -13.55 -24.53
CA GLU A 51 -1.83 -13.58 -23.52
C GLU A 51 -1.29 -13.39 -22.09
N ILE A 52 -0.13 -13.97 -21.78
CA ILE A 52 0.56 -13.74 -20.50
C ILE A 52 0.95 -12.25 -20.35
N ILE A 53 1.51 -11.64 -21.40
CA ILE A 53 1.86 -10.21 -21.41
C ILE A 53 0.61 -9.34 -21.21
N GLU A 54 -0.55 -9.76 -21.71
CA GLU A 54 -1.83 -9.08 -21.46
C GLU A 54 -2.22 -9.07 -19.99
N ASN A 55 -2.06 -10.19 -19.32
CA ASN A 55 -2.32 -10.30 -17.88
C ASN A 55 -1.32 -9.51 -17.02
N GLN A 56 -0.07 -9.36 -17.47
CA GLN A 56 0.96 -8.63 -16.72
C GLN A 56 0.74 -7.11 -16.70
N GLU A 57 0.21 -6.50 -17.77
CA GLU A 57 0.01 -5.04 -17.80
C GLU A 57 -0.97 -4.54 -16.73
N TYR A 58 -1.99 -5.33 -16.40
CA TYR A 58 -2.93 -5.00 -15.34
C TYR A 58 -2.24 -4.93 -13.97
N ILE A 59 -1.43 -5.93 -13.66
CA ILE A 59 -0.68 -6.00 -12.39
C ILE A 59 0.36 -4.87 -12.31
N ILE A 60 1.04 -4.56 -13.43
CA ILE A 60 2.00 -3.45 -13.50
C ILE A 60 1.31 -2.10 -13.27
N ALA A 61 0.14 -1.88 -13.87
CA ALA A 61 -0.63 -0.65 -13.67
C ALA A 61 -1.09 -0.49 -12.22
N LEU A 62 -1.54 -1.58 -11.59
CA LEU A 62 -1.93 -1.60 -10.18
C LEU A 62 -0.73 -1.33 -9.26
N ASN A 63 0.39 -2.01 -9.48
CA ASN A 63 1.60 -1.84 -8.66
C ASN A 63 2.20 -0.43 -8.78
N LYS A 64 2.13 0.18 -9.98
CA LYS A 64 2.55 1.56 -10.20
C LYS A 64 1.78 2.57 -9.34
N GLN A 65 0.52 2.29 -9.03
CA GLN A 65 -0.29 3.15 -8.15
C GLN A 65 -0.07 2.80 -6.69
N VAL A 66 -0.12 1.51 -6.35
CA VAL A 66 -0.11 1.04 -4.95
C VAL A 66 1.27 1.20 -4.30
N SER A 67 2.36 0.93 -5.00
CA SER A 67 3.72 1.00 -4.46
C SER A 67 4.12 2.38 -3.91
N PRO A 68 4.00 3.49 -4.68
CA PRO A 68 4.34 4.82 -4.16
C PRO A 68 3.38 5.28 -3.05
N THR A 69 2.11 4.87 -3.08
CA THR A 69 1.15 5.20 -2.02
C THR A 69 1.49 4.48 -0.72
N LEU A 70 1.83 3.19 -0.78
CA LEU A 70 2.28 2.42 0.38
C LEU A 70 3.58 3.00 0.93
N LEU A 71 4.56 3.28 0.07
CA LEU A 71 5.82 3.89 0.48
C LEU A 71 5.58 5.22 1.22
N GLY A 72 4.76 6.11 0.65
CA GLY A 72 4.42 7.38 1.30
C GLY A 72 3.66 7.21 2.62
N SER A 73 2.80 6.18 2.74
CA SER A 73 2.13 5.89 4.01
C SER A 73 3.09 5.39 5.09
N LEU A 74 4.06 4.54 4.73
CA LEU A 74 5.07 4.03 5.65
C LEU A 74 6.03 5.12 6.10
N GLU A 75 6.45 5.99 5.18
CA GLU A 75 7.29 7.16 5.50
C GLU A 75 6.57 8.10 6.47
N LYS A 76 5.28 8.38 6.23
CA LYS A 76 4.46 9.20 7.13
C LYS A 76 4.33 8.55 8.52
N GLU A 77 4.09 7.25 8.60
CA GLU A 77 4.03 6.53 9.88
C GLU A 77 5.36 6.59 10.63
N ALA A 78 6.48 6.44 9.92
CA ALA A 78 7.82 6.54 10.49
C ALA A 78 8.09 7.97 11.02
N GLU A 79 7.72 9.01 10.27
CA GLU A 79 7.85 10.41 10.70
C GLU A 79 6.98 10.69 11.92
N GLU A 80 5.71 10.28 11.92
CA GLU A 80 4.81 10.45 13.06
C GLU A 80 5.35 9.77 14.32
N LYS A 81 5.91 8.55 14.18
CA LYS A 81 6.52 7.81 15.27
C LYS A 81 7.79 8.48 15.80
N ASP A 82 8.64 9.02 14.92
CA ASP A 82 9.82 9.79 15.31
C ASP A 82 9.40 11.06 16.08
N ILE A 83 8.43 11.81 15.57
CA ILE A 83 7.92 13.02 16.23
C ILE A 83 7.41 12.69 17.64
N LEU A 84 6.63 11.62 17.79
CA LEU A 84 6.12 11.18 19.09
C LEU A 84 7.25 10.73 20.03
N SER A 85 8.25 10.03 19.51
CA SER A 85 9.42 9.59 20.30
C SER A 85 10.25 10.79 20.79
N ASN A 86 10.26 11.88 20.03
CA ASN A 86 10.94 13.14 20.35
C ASN A 86 10.04 14.13 21.13
N GLY A 87 9.06 13.62 21.89
CA GLY A 87 8.20 14.41 22.77
C GLY A 87 7.10 15.21 22.05
N GLY A 88 6.83 14.87 20.80
CA GLY A 88 5.65 15.31 20.06
C GLY A 88 4.36 14.80 20.71
N TRP A 89 3.23 15.32 20.24
CA TRP A 89 1.93 15.02 20.84
C TRP A 89 0.86 14.84 19.77
N LYS A 90 -0.06 13.92 20.03
CA LYS A 90 -1.21 13.67 19.17
C LYS A 90 -2.38 14.53 19.62
N CYS A 91 -2.95 15.28 18.70
CA CYS A 91 -4.08 16.15 18.98
C CYS A 91 -5.31 15.33 19.39
N PRO A 92 -5.92 15.57 20.57
CA PRO A 92 -7.08 14.80 21.03
C PRO A 92 -8.35 15.11 20.23
N LYS A 93 -8.41 16.28 19.58
CA LYS A 93 -9.57 16.71 18.79
C LYS A 93 -9.59 16.14 17.37
N CYS A 94 -8.44 16.08 16.70
CA CYS A 94 -8.38 15.70 15.28
C CYS A 94 -7.37 14.57 14.97
N GLY A 95 -6.61 14.10 15.94
CA GLY A 95 -5.65 13.01 15.76
C GLY A 95 -4.34 13.38 15.05
N ASN A 96 -4.14 14.62 14.60
CA ASN A 96 -2.87 15.03 13.99
C ASN A 96 -1.72 14.94 15.00
N VAL A 97 -0.59 14.38 14.56
CA VAL A 97 0.66 14.41 15.31
C VAL A 97 1.34 15.76 15.10
N ASN A 98 1.72 16.42 16.20
CA ASN A 98 2.39 17.72 16.17
C ASN A 98 3.73 17.61 16.90
N ARG A 99 4.70 18.45 16.49
CA ARG A 99 6.03 18.48 17.09
C ARG A 99 6.00 19.01 18.52
N SER A 100 6.98 18.60 19.32
CA SER A 100 7.07 18.90 20.76
C SER A 100 6.96 20.39 21.09
N TYR A 101 7.55 21.25 20.26
CA TYR A 101 7.57 22.72 20.41
C TYR A 101 6.27 23.43 20.02
N THR A 102 5.29 22.72 19.46
CA THR A 102 4.00 23.33 19.08
C THR A 102 3.01 23.20 20.24
N ASN A 103 2.35 24.30 20.60
CA ASN A 103 1.34 24.33 21.68
C ASN A 103 -0.10 24.37 21.16
N THR A 104 -0.28 24.50 19.85
CA THR A 104 -1.60 24.55 19.21
C THR A 104 -1.55 23.74 17.93
N CYS A 105 -2.48 22.80 17.80
CA CYS A 105 -2.66 22.03 16.58
C CYS A 105 -3.28 22.91 15.48
N LYS A 106 -3.05 22.56 14.21
CA LYS A 106 -3.65 23.23 13.05
C LYS A 106 -5.19 23.32 13.10
N CYS A 107 -5.87 22.41 13.81
CA CYS A 107 -7.32 22.47 14.02
C CYS A 107 -7.77 23.43 15.14
N GLY A 108 -6.84 24.19 15.75
CA GLY A 108 -7.07 25.13 16.83
C GLY A 108 -7.11 24.54 18.24
N ALA A 109 -6.97 23.21 18.40
CA ALA A 109 -6.89 22.58 19.72
C ALA A 109 -5.52 22.86 20.35
N LYS A 110 -5.49 23.18 21.65
CA LYS A 110 -4.22 23.36 22.38
C LYS A 110 -3.61 22.00 22.71
N LYS A 111 -2.27 21.95 22.78
CA LYS A 111 -1.54 20.88 23.43
C LYS A 111 -2.10 20.80 24.83
N GLU A 112 -2.65 19.66 25.21
CA GLU A 112 -2.98 19.45 26.61
C GLU A 112 -1.65 19.56 27.36
N GLU A 113 -1.47 20.66 28.10
CA GLU A 113 -0.50 20.69 29.19
C GLU A 113 -0.81 19.46 30.01
N ASP A 114 0.20 18.64 30.26
CA ASP A 114 0.12 17.36 30.97
C ASP A 114 -0.77 17.49 32.21
N VAL A 115 -2.08 17.35 31.99
CA VAL A 115 -3.03 17.10 33.03
C VAL A 115 -2.83 15.62 33.25
N SER A 116 -1.83 15.34 34.06
CA SER A 116 -1.72 14.24 35.00
C SER A 116 -3.06 13.99 35.74
N ILE A 117 -4.11 13.67 35.00
CA ILE A 117 -5.21 12.81 35.40
C ILE A 117 -4.79 11.48 34.78
N SER A 118 -3.96 10.71 35.45
CA SER A 118 -4.53 9.73 36.36
C SER A 118 -3.44 9.16 37.24
N PHE A 119 -3.24 9.73 38.43
CA PHE A 119 -3.04 9.04 39.71
C PHE A 119 -2.94 10.13 40.81
N GLY A 120 -4.01 10.34 41.61
CA GLY A 120 -3.90 11.11 42.86
C GLY A 120 -4.76 12.37 43.03
N GLY A 121 -5.73 12.62 42.16
CA GLY A 121 -6.84 13.53 42.48
C GLY A 121 -7.64 13.00 43.68
N TRP A 122 -8.14 13.87 44.55
CA TRP A 122 -8.81 13.47 45.79
C TRP A 122 -10.18 14.12 45.89
N LYS A 123 -11.17 13.31 46.31
CA LYS A 123 -12.51 13.79 46.62
C LYS A 123 -12.51 14.36 48.04
N CYS A 124 -12.96 15.60 48.18
CA CYS A 124 -13.03 16.24 49.48
C CYS A 124 -14.02 15.50 50.40
N PRO A 125 -13.60 15.04 51.60
CA PRO A 125 -14.51 14.35 52.52
C PRO A 125 -15.56 15.29 53.13
N LYS A 126 -15.33 16.61 53.12
CA LYS A 126 -16.23 17.61 53.71
C LYS A 126 -17.36 18.03 52.77
N CYS A 127 -17.05 18.32 51.50
CA CYS A 127 -18.02 18.88 50.55
C CYS A 127 -18.19 18.04 49.27
N GLY A 128 -17.48 16.92 49.13
CA GLY A 128 -17.60 16.02 47.98
C GLY A 128 -16.98 16.52 46.68
N GLU A 129 -16.44 17.75 46.65
CA GLU A 129 -15.80 18.35 45.47
C GLU A 129 -14.54 17.57 45.07
N MET A 130 -14.35 17.36 43.77
CA MET A 130 -13.19 16.67 43.23
C MET A 130 -12.04 17.66 43.04
N ASN A 131 -10.90 17.44 43.71
CA ASN A 131 -9.73 18.31 43.59
C ASN A 131 -8.63 17.65 42.74
N ARG A 132 -7.87 18.46 42.00
CA ARG A 132 -6.66 17.99 41.30
C ARG A 132 -5.59 17.57 42.30
N SER A 133 -4.69 16.68 41.88
CA SER A 133 -3.68 16.05 42.73
C SER A 133 -2.78 17.03 43.51
N HIS A 134 -2.44 18.17 42.89
CA HIS A 134 -1.57 19.22 43.45
C HIS A 134 -2.26 20.13 44.49
N PHE A 135 -3.59 20.14 44.57
CA PHE A 135 -4.27 20.94 45.59
C PHE A 135 -4.23 20.23 46.94
N ILE A 136 -3.56 20.83 47.92
CA ILE A 136 -3.50 20.32 49.31
C ILE A 136 -4.74 20.77 50.10
N THR A 137 -5.41 21.85 49.67
CA THR A 137 -6.59 22.40 50.33
C THR A 137 -7.73 22.55 49.33
N CYS A 138 -8.91 22.03 49.66
CA CYS A 138 -10.14 22.20 48.90
C CYS A 138 -10.67 23.63 49.08
N LYS A 139 -11.46 24.11 48.11
CA LYS A 139 -12.13 25.42 48.15
C LYS A 139 -13.00 25.65 49.41
N CYS A 140 -13.53 24.59 50.02
CA CYS A 140 -14.27 24.66 51.28
C CYS A 140 -13.38 24.77 52.55
N GLY A 141 -12.06 24.89 52.37
CA GLY A 141 -11.05 24.97 53.44
C GLY A 141 -10.53 23.63 53.96
N GLN A 142 -11.09 22.49 53.51
CA GLN A 142 -10.67 21.15 53.96
C GLN A 142 -9.30 20.79 53.36
N LYS A 143 -8.37 20.27 54.17
CA LYS A 143 -7.08 19.76 53.68
C LYS A 143 -7.19 18.30 53.22
N LYS A 144 -6.37 17.94 52.21
CA LYS A 144 -6.10 16.57 51.79
C LYS A 144 -5.45 15.84 52.96
N ILE A 145 -6.09 14.77 53.44
CA ILE A 145 -5.55 13.90 54.50
C ILE A 145 -4.54 12.95 53.87
#